data_AF-A0A4Q7WT52-F1
#
_entry.id   AF-A0A4Q7WT52-F1
#
_cell.length_a   1.000
_cell.length_b   1.000
_cell.length_c   1.000
_cell.angle_alpha   90.00
_cell.angle_beta   90.00
_cell.angle_gamma   90.00
#
_symmetry.space_group_name_H-M   'P 1'
#
loop_
_entity.id
_entity.type
_entity.pdbx_description
1 polymer ?
#
loop_
_entity_poly.entity_id
_entity_poly.type
_entity_poly.pdbx_seq_one_letter_code
_entity_poly.pdbx_strand_id
1 'polypeptide(L)'
;MELGEVLRDRRKAAGRTIASVAVDAGLSVPYIANLENGRGNPTVAALDRLATALGAQLEVRIGDSEPPAPLSVGGELVSGSDRADSVVALLADAAGGAGGAARAGGVGGAGGAAGAGAAVRGRSRVAVRRDLVAALDSLAALLGRRPSAADLSRFLDLLQLSQSGRGL
;
A
#
# COMPACT_ATOMS: atom_id res chain seq x y z
N MET A 1 -5.28 -19.68 -13.91
CA MET A 1 -4.91 -20.79 -13.04
C MET A 1 -6.07 -20.98 -12.08
N GLU A 2 -6.69 -22.16 -12.10
CA GLU A 2 -7.81 -22.46 -11.20
C GLU A 2 -7.27 -22.93 -9.84
N LEU A 3 -8.03 -22.72 -8.76
CA LEU A 3 -7.59 -23.09 -7.40
C LEU A 3 -7.18 -24.56 -7.30
N GLY A 4 -7.92 -25.47 -7.93
CA GLY A 4 -7.61 -26.90 -7.94
C GLY A 4 -6.25 -27.23 -8.56
N GLU A 5 -5.87 -26.52 -9.64
CA GLU A 5 -4.57 -26.68 -10.29
C GLU A 5 -3.43 -26.22 -9.37
N VAL A 6 -3.58 -25.07 -8.71
CA VAL A 6 -2.60 -24.53 -7.74
C VAL A 6 -2.31 -25.57 -6.66
N LEU A 7 -3.36 -26.17 -6.09
CA LEU A 7 -3.25 -27.16 -5.02
C LEU A 7 -2.53 -28.43 -5.49
N ARG A 8 -2.90 -28.92 -6.67
CA ARG A 8 -2.29 -30.10 -7.30
C ARG A 8 -0.80 -29.88 -7.59
N ASP A 9 -0.46 -28.74 -8.18
CA ASP A 9 0.91 -28.44 -8.58
C ASP A 9 1.81 -28.29 -7.37
N ARG A 10 1.33 -27.62 -6.32
CA ARG A 10 2.07 -27.49 -5.05
C ARG A 10 2.27 -28.84 -4.37
N ARG A 11 1.24 -29.70 -4.36
CA ARG A 11 1.36 -31.08 -3.85
C ARG A 11 2.41 -31.88 -4.63
N LYS A 12 2.38 -31.83 -5.97
CA LYS A 12 3.34 -32.52 -6.84
C LYS A 12 4.76 -31.99 -6.65
N ALA A 13 4.93 -30.67 -6.52
CA ALA A 13 6.23 -30.04 -6.25
C ALA A 13 6.81 -30.48 -4.90
N ALA A 14 5.95 -30.70 -3.91
CA ALA A 14 6.33 -31.27 -2.61
C ALA A 14 6.55 -32.79 -2.64
N GLY A 15 6.36 -33.47 -3.77
CA GLY A 15 6.49 -34.93 -3.89
C GLY A 15 5.47 -35.73 -3.08
N ARG A 16 4.36 -35.10 -2.67
CA ARG A 16 3.38 -35.73 -1.76
C ARG A 16 2.24 -36.40 -2.51
N THR A 17 1.75 -37.52 -1.97
CA THR A 17 0.52 -38.15 -2.46
C THR A 17 -0.71 -37.44 -1.90
N ILE A 18 -1.87 -37.58 -2.56
CA ILE A 18 -3.15 -37.04 -2.01
C ILE A 18 -3.42 -37.65 -0.64
N ALA A 19 -3.17 -38.95 -0.46
CA ALA A 19 -3.33 -39.64 0.81
C ALA A 19 -2.46 -39.03 1.93
N SER A 20 -1.20 -38.71 1.64
CA SER A 20 -0.30 -38.08 2.61
C SER A 20 -0.79 -36.69 3.03
N VAL A 21 -1.24 -35.86 2.07
CA VAL A 21 -1.78 -34.53 2.37
C VAL A 21 -3.11 -34.62 3.13
N ALA A 22 -3.95 -35.60 2.80
CA ALA A 22 -5.24 -35.82 3.45
C ALA A 22 -5.11 -36.08 4.95
N VAL A 23 -4.12 -36.90 5.34
CA VAL A 23 -3.82 -37.18 6.75
C VAL A 23 -3.43 -35.90 7.48
N ASP A 24 -2.48 -35.15 6.95
CA ASP A 24 -1.98 -33.91 7.58
C ASP A 24 -3.05 -32.81 7.64
N ALA A 25 -3.87 -32.68 6.59
CA ALA A 25 -4.93 -31.68 6.53
C ALA A 25 -6.17 -32.07 7.35
N GLY A 26 -6.27 -33.32 7.82
CA GLY A 26 -7.47 -33.85 8.46
C GLY A 26 -8.69 -33.82 7.52
N LEU A 27 -8.48 -34.13 6.24
CA LEU A 27 -9.49 -34.14 5.18
C LEU A 27 -9.55 -35.52 4.50
N SER A 28 -10.63 -35.81 3.78
CA SER A 28 -10.72 -37.09 3.07
C SER A 28 -9.99 -37.04 1.72
N VAL A 29 -9.43 -38.18 1.31
CA VAL A 29 -8.78 -38.34 -0.01
C VAL A 29 -9.72 -38.00 -1.17
N PRO A 30 -10.98 -38.49 -1.20
CA PRO A 30 -11.91 -38.14 -2.29
C PRO A 30 -12.24 -36.65 -2.33
N TYR A 31 -12.28 -35.98 -1.18
CA TYR A 31 -12.53 -34.55 -1.11
C TYR A 31 -11.39 -33.75 -1.74
N ILE A 32 -10.13 -34.03 -1.38
CA ILE A 32 -8.97 -33.36 -1.97
C ILE A 32 -8.85 -33.68 -3.46
N ALA A 33 -9.10 -34.93 -3.87
CA ALA A 33 -9.09 -35.29 -5.29
C ALA A 33 -10.15 -34.52 -6.09
N ASN A 34 -11.34 -34.30 -5.53
CA ASN A 34 -12.36 -33.45 -6.16
C ASN A 34 -11.89 -31.99 -6.26
N LEU A 35 -11.33 -31.43 -5.18
CA LEU A 35 -10.82 -30.06 -5.17
C LEU A 35 -9.70 -29.86 -6.20
N GLU A 36 -8.73 -30.78 -6.29
CA GLU A 36 -7.66 -30.73 -7.30
C GLU A 36 -8.20 -30.82 -8.74
N ASN A 37 -9.42 -31.33 -8.94
CA ASN A 37 -10.10 -31.40 -10.23
C ASN A 37 -11.09 -30.25 -10.46
N GLY A 38 -11.06 -29.20 -9.64
CA GLY A 38 -11.97 -28.05 -9.77
C GLY A 38 -13.42 -28.37 -9.36
N ARG A 39 -13.65 -29.42 -8.57
CA ARG A 39 -14.99 -29.86 -8.15
C ARG A 39 -15.22 -29.60 -6.66
N GLY A 40 -16.41 -29.10 -6.35
CA GLY A 40 -16.89 -28.89 -4.99
C GLY A 40 -16.85 -27.43 -4.53
N ASN A 41 -17.31 -27.20 -3.31
CA ASN A 41 -17.33 -25.87 -2.70
C ASN A 41 -16.58 -25.93 -1.36
N PRO A 42 -15.25 -25.72 -1.36
CA PRO A 42 -14.47 -25.80 -0.14
C PRO A 42 -14.77 -24.64 0.80
N THR A 43 -14.80 -24.92 2.11
CA THR A 43 -14.84 -23.87 3.13
C THR A 43 -13.46 -23.21 3.24
N VAL A 44 -13.41 -21.97 3.71
CA VAL A 44 -12.15 -21.27 4.01
C VAL A 44 -11.29 -22.09 4.99
N ALA A 45 -11.91 -22.74 5.98
CA ALA A 45 -11.21 -23.61 6.92
C ALA A 45 -10.59 -24.84 6.26
N ALA A 46 -11.26 -25.45 5.27
CA ALA A 46 -10.68 -26.56 4.52
C ALA A 46 -9.50 -26.11 3.65
N LEU A 47 -9.59 -24.93 3.04
CA LEU A 47 -8.50 -24.34 2.28
C LEU A 47 -7.28 -24.02 3.16
N ASP A 48 -7.50 -23.50 4.36
CA ASP A 48 -6.44 -23.16 5.31
C ASP A 48 -5.68 -24.42 5.79
N ARG A 49 -6.41 -25.48 6.12
CA ARG A 49 -5.81 -26.79 6.47
C ARG A 49 -4.99 -27.37 5.32
N LEU A 50 -5.52 -27.30 4.11
CA LEU A 50 -4.84 -27.81 2.92
C LEU A 50 -3.59 -26.99 2.60
N ALA A 51 -3.68 -25.66 2.69
CA ALA A 51 -2.55 -24.75 2.55
C ALA A 51 -1.46 -25.08 3.56
N THR A 52 -1.82 -25.20 4.84
CA THR A 52 -0.90 -25.55 5.92
C THR A 52 -0.21 -26.90 5.68
N ALA A 53 -0.97 -27.95 5.32
CA ALA A 53 -0.43 -29.27 5.00
C ALA A 53 0.52 -29.27 3.78
N LEU A 54 0.38 -28.29 2.89
CA LEU A 54 1.24 -28.07 1.72
C LEU A 54 2.36 -27.03 1.97
N GLY A 55 2.57 -26.61 3.22
CA GLY A 55 3.57 -25.59 3.58
C GLY A 55 3.28 -24.22 2.96
N ALA A 56 2.00 -23.86 2.83
CA ALA A 56 1.51 -22.59 2.31
C ALA A 56 0.78 -21.80 3.41
N GLN A 57 0.58 -20.52 3.17
CA GLN A 57 -0.31 -19.67 3.96
C GLN A 57 -1.51 -19.27 3.10
N LEU A 58 -2.72 -19.35 3.64
CA LEU A 58 -3.92 -18.85 2.99
C LEU A 58 -4.12 -17.36 3.30
N GLU A 59 -4.21 -16.52 2.26
CA GLU A 59 -4.66 -15.13 2.37
C GLU A 59 -6.02 -14.98 1.67
N VAL A 60 -7.03 -14.47 2.38
CA VAL A 60 -8.35 -14.17 1.81
C VAL A 60 -8.57 -12.66 1.89
N ARG A 61 -8.83 -12.04 0.74
CA ARG A 61 -9.09 -10.61 0.62
C ARG A 61 -10.46 -10.40 0.01
N ILE A 62 -11.24 -9.49 0.59
CA ILE A 62 -12.54 -9.06 0.06
C ILE A 62 -12.51 -7.54 0.00
N GLY A 63 -12.70 -6.97 -1.19
CA GLY A 63 -12.77 -5.52 -1.40
C GLY A 63 -12.87 -5.16 -2.88
N ASP A 64 -13.15 -3.89 -3.18
CA ASP A 64 -13.27 -3.35 -4.54
C ASP A 64 -11.89 -3.09 -5.20
N SER A 65 -10.91 -3.97 -4.94
CA SER A 65 -9.48 -3.60 -4.92
C SER A 65 -8.93 -3.02 -6.22
N GLU A 66 -8.34 -1.82 -6.13
CA GLU A 66 -7.12 -1.53 -6.88
C GLU A 66 -6.02 -2.45 -6.33
N PRO A 67 -5.33 -3.24 -7.19
CA PRO A 67 -4.31 -4.19 -6.76
C PRO A 67 -3.23 -3.49 -5.91
N PRO A 68 -2.58 -4.20 -4.97
CA PRO A 68 -1.39 -3.66 -4.32
C PRO A 68 -0.42 -3.25 -5.43
N ALA A 69 -0.10 -1.96 -5.51
CA ALA A 69 0.88 -1.48 -6.45
C ALA A 69 2.11 -2.39 -6.34
N PRO A 70 2.67 -2.89 -7.45
CA PRO A 70 3.94 -3.62 -7.39
C PRO A 70 4.91 -2.77 -6.57
N LEU A 71 5.74 -3.41 -5.74
CA LEU A 71 6.75 -2.77 -4.87
C LEU A 71 7.17 -1.43 -5.49
N SER A 72 6.65 -0.33 -4.93
CA SER A 72 6.79 0.97 -5.56
C SER A 72 8.27 1.30 -5.65
N VAL A 73 8.78 1.46 -6.87
CA VAL A 73 10.19 1.78 -7.11
C VAL A 73 10.49 3.18 -6.54
N GLY A 74 9.52 4.08 -6.63
CA GLY A 74 9.56 5.36 -5.91
C GLY A 74 9.57 5.17 -4.39
N GLY A 75 8.78 4.23 -3.87
CA GLY A 75 8.70 3.89 -2.45
C GLY A 75 10.03 3.44 -1.85
N GLU A 76 10.79 2.62 -2.57
CA GLU A 76 12.13 2.16 -2.16
C GLU A 76 13.12 3.33 -2.07
N LEU A 77 13.18 4.16 -3.12
CA LEU A 77 14.04 5.34 -3.17
C LEU A 77 13.74 6.36 -2.07
N VAL A 78 12.45 6.62 -1.81
CA VAL A 78 12.01 7.57 -0.78
C VAL A 78 12.28 7.04 0.62
N SER A 79 12.08 5.74 0.86
CA SER A 79 12.31 5.14 2.17
C SER A 79 13.80 5.10 2.56
N GLY A 80 14.70 5.03 1.59
CA GLY A 80 16.15 5.03 1.80
C GLY A 80 16.82 6.41 1.79
N SER A 81 16.06 7.52 1.83
CA SER A 81 16.61 8.87 1.66
C SER A 81 16.25 9.82 2.80
N ASP A 82 17.24 10.13 3.65
CA ASP A 82 17.13 11.16 4.70
C ASP A 82 16.75 12.54 4.14
N ARG A 83 17.18 12.83 2.91
CA ARG A 83 16.83 14.07 2.20
C ARG A 83 15.36 14.09 1.82
N ALA A 84 14.79 12.98 1.37
CA ALA A 84 13.36 12.90 1.08
C ALA A 84 12.55 13.16 2.36
N ASP A 85 13.00 12.65 3.51
CA ASP A 85 12.35 12.88 4.81
C ASP A 85 12.36 14.35 5.23
N SER A 86 13.50 15.02 5.02
CA SER A 86 13.64 16.45 5.28
C SER A 86 12.70 17.29 4.41
N VAL A 87 12.57 16.95 3.11
CA VAL A 87 11.66 17.65 2.19
C VAL A 87 10.20 17.35 2.52
N VAL A 88 9.86 16.11 2.87
CA VAL A 88 8.51 15.72 3.30
C VAL A 88 8.08 16.50 4.54
N ALA A 89 8.97 16.65 5.52
CA ALA A 89 8.71 17.45 6.72
C ALA A 89 8.46 18.93 6.34
N LEU A 90 9.36 19.53 5.55
CA LEU A 90 9.23 20.90 5.09
C LEU A 90 7.91 21.17 4.35
N LEU A 91 7.52 20.28 3.44
CA LEU A 91 6.29 20.41 2.65
C LEU A 91 5.03 20.24 3.52
N ALA A 92 5.06 19.33 4.49
CA ALA A 92 3.96 19.15 5.43
C ALA A 92 3.77 20.39 6.32
N ASP A 93 4.88 20.98 6.78
CA ASP A 93 4.87 22.15 7.66
C ASP A 93 4.44 23.42 6.90
N ALA A 94 4.92 23.60 5.65
CA ALA A 94 4.52 24.71 4.79
C ALA A 94 3.01 24.72 4.47
N ALA A 95 2.40 23.54 4.36
CA ALA A 95 0.96 23.42 4.17
C ALA A 95 0.14 23.76 5.43
N GLY A 96 0.76 23.74 6.62
CA GLY A 96 0.13 24.09 7.90
C GLY A 96 0.36 25.55 8.35
N GLY A 97 1.32 26.25 7.74
CA GLY A 97 1.79 27.56 8.22
C GLY A 97 0.93 28.79 7.89
N ALA A 98 -0.06 28.69 6.98
CA ALA A 98 -0.83 29.86 6.54
C ALA A 98 -1.99 30.28 7.47
N GLY A 99 -2.15 29.65 8.65
CA GLY A 99 -3.28 29.92 9.56
C GLY A 99 -2.90 30.33 10.99
N GLY A 100 -1.61 30.57 11.27
CA GLY A 100 -1.08 30.65 12.64
C GLY A 100 -0.54 32.01 13.08
N ALA A 101 -1.12 33.13 12.62
CA ALA A 101 -0.74 34.47 13.10
C ALA A 101 -1.99 35.32 13.40
N ALA A 102 -2.87 34.84 14.29
CA ALA A 102 -3.95 35.65 14.85
C ALA A 102 -4.33 35.19 16.26
N ARG A 103 -3.47 35.49 17.24
CA ARG A 103 -3.85 35.51 18.67
C ARG A 103 -3.10 36.63 19.39
N ALA A 104 -3.61 37.85 19.27
CA ALA A 104 -3.60 38.83 20.36
C ALA A 104 -4.63 39.94 20.07
N GLY A 105 -5.65 40.03 20.93
CA GLY A 105 -6.53 41.20 21.04
C GLY A 105 -7.95 41.01 20.50
N GLY A 106 -8.94 41.11 21.39
CA GLY A 106 -10.32 41.42 20.99
C GLY A 106 -11.38 40.61 21.71
N VAL A 107 -11.77 41.09 22.88
CA VAL A 107 -13.03 40.75 23.55
C VAL A 107 -14.25 41.18 22.71
N GLY A 108 -15.32 40.37 22.72
CA GLY A 108 -16.68 40.84 22.46
C GLY A 108 -17.47 40.10 21.37
N GLY A 109 -18.67 39.64 21.74
CA GLY A 109 -19.81 39.55 20.81
C GLY A 109 -20.36 38.15 20.55
N ALA A 110 -21.54 37.90 21.09
CA ALA A 110 -22.39 36.73 20.81
C ALA A 110 -22.97 36.78 19.38
N GLY A 111 -23.20 35.60 18.79
CA GLY A 111 -24.10 35.48 17.64
C GLY A 111 -23.68 34.45 16.58
N GLY A 112 -24.22 33.24 16.69
CA GLY A 112 -24.83 32.53 15.55
C GLY A 112 -23.94 31.84 14.51
N ALA A 113 -24.43 30.66 14.13
CA ALA A 113 -24.14 29.86 12.94
C ALA A 113 -22.87 29.00 12.96
N ALA A 114 -23.13 27.70 13.16
CA ALA A 114 -22.25 26.60 12.82
C ALA A 114 -21.89 26.64 11.32
N GLY A 115 -20.82 27.38 11.00
CA GLY A 115 -20.01 27.11 9.83
C GLY A 115 -19.06 25.97 10.20
N ALA A 116 -19.21 24.82 9.54
CA ALA A 116 -18.19 23.78 9.53
C ALA A 116 -16.94 24.37 8.88
N GLY A 117 -16.10 25.01 9.69
CA GLY A 117 -14.75 25.38 9.34
C GLY A 117 -13.97 24.11 9.06
N ALA A 118 -13.95 23.68 7.80
CA ALA A 118 -12.93 22.77 7.30
C ALA A 118 -11.61 23.53 7.44
N ALA A 119 -11.02 23.44 8.63
CA ALA A 119 -9.68 23.92 8.92
C ALA A 119 -8.80 23.46 7.76
N VAL A 120 -8.08 24.39 7.14
CA VAL A 120 -6.99 24.09 6.21
C VAL A 120 -5.97 23.28 7.00
N ARG A 121 -6.21 21.97 7.05
CA ARG A 121 -5.37 21.03 7.78
C ARG A 121 -4.17 20.84 6.88
N GLY A 122 -3.00 21.27 7.35
CA GLY A 122 -1.75 21.05 6.64
C GLY A 122 -1.65 19.60 6.17
N ARG A 123 -1.12 19.39 4.97
CA ARG A 123 -0.98 18.06 4.39
C ARG A 123 -0.09 17.23 5.32
N SER A 124 -0.58 16.08 5.81
CA SER A 124 0.20 15.25 6.73
C SER A 124 1.47 14.72 6.03
N ARG A 125 2.56 14.48 6.79
CA ARG A 125 3.79 13.88 6.26
C ARG A 125 3.53 12.57 5.51
N VAL A 126 2.58 11.76 6.01
CA VAL A 126 2.14 10.52 5.35
C VAL A 126 1.54 10.81 3.96
N ALA A 127 0.68 11.82 3.85
CA ALA A 127 0.08 12.20 2.57
C ALA A 127 1.14 12.77 1.60
N VAL A 128 2.04 13.64 2.07
CA VAL A 128 3.13 14.19 1.25
C VAL A 128 4.05 13.07 0.73
N ARG A 129 4.43 12.14 1.60
CA ARG A 129 5.27 10.98 1.22
C ARG A 129 4.57 10.12 0.17
N ARG A 130 3.28 9.83 0.35
CA ARG A 130 2.49 9.06 -0.62
C ARG A 130 2.45 9.76 -1.99
N ASP A 131 2.23 11.06 -2.01
CA ASP A 131 2.16 11.83 -3.26
C ASP A 131 3.53 11.89 -3.96
N LEU A 132 4.63 12.02 -3.21
CA LEU A 132 6.00 11.93 -3.72
C LEU A 132 6.29 10.57 -4.37
N VAL A 133 5.89 9.49 -3.71
CA VAL A 133 6.04 8.12 -4.21
C VAL A 133 5.23 7.93 -5.51
N ALA A 134 3.98 8.37 -5.52
CA ALA A 134 3.12 8.28 -6.70
C ALA A 134 3.69 9.08 -7.90
N ALA A 135 4.30 10.24 -7.65
CA ALA A 135 4.94 11.05 -8.68
C ALA A 135 6.16 10.34 -9.30
N LEU A 136 6.99 9.69 -8.47
CA LEU A 136 8.14 8.93 -8.94
C LEU A 136 7.75 7.69 -9.73
N ASP A 137 6.69 6.98 -9.31
CA ASP A 137 6.16 5.85 -10.07
C ASP A 137 5.55 6.30 -11.40
N SER A 138 4.85 7.45 -11.42
CA SER A 138 4.35 8.04 -12.67
C SER A 138 5.49 8.43 -13.62
N LEU A 139 6.58 8.95 -13.07
CA LEU A 139 7.80 9.27 -13.82
C LEU A 139 8.47 8.00 -14.37
N ALA A 140 8.47 6.89 -13.60
CA ALA A 140 8.97 5.60 -14.06
C ALA A 140 8.20 5.10 -15.29
N ALA A 141 6.87 5.20 -15.25
CA ALA A 141 6.00 4.81 -16.36
C ALA A 141 6.27 5.66 -17.61
N LEU A 142 6.44 6.98 -17.44
CA LEU A 142 6.70 7.90 -18.54
C LEU A 142 8.08 7.68 -19.18
N LEU A 143 9.11 7.41 -18.38
CA LEU A 143 10.47 7.20 -18.85
C LEU A 143 10.70 5.79 -19.42
N GLY A 144 9.80 4.84 -19.17
CA GLY A 144 9.96 3.43 -19.52
C GLY A 144 11.14 2.75 -18.82
N ARG A 145 11.71 3.36 -17.77
CA ARG A 145 12.83 2.84 -16.98
C ARG A 145 12.61 3.13 -15.49
N ARG A 146 13.31 2.37 -14.65
CA ARG A 146 13.30 2.62 -13.20
C ARG A 146 13.92 4.00 -12.89
N PRO A 147 13.29 4.83 -12.03
CA PRO A 147 13.89 6.03 -11.51
C PRO A 147 15.11 5.66 -10.65
N SER A 148 16.13 6.50 -10.71
CA SER A 148 17.39 6.37 -9.97
C SER A 148 17.44 7.35 -8.78
N ALA A 149 18.43 7.21 -7.90
CA ALA A 149 18.70 8.18 -6.84
C ALA A 149 18.99 9.60 -7.38
N ALA A 150 19.55 9.70 -8.58
CA ALA A 150 19.76 10.99 -9.25
C ALA A 150 18.43 11.62 -9.70
N ASP A 151 17.49 10.81 -10.20
CA ASP A 151 16.15 11.27 -10.57
C ASP A 151 15.39 11.77 -9.33
N LEU A 152 15.47 11.03 -8.20
CA LEU A 152 14.94 11.46 -6.91
C LEU A 152 15.54 12.81 -6.48
N SER A 153 16.87 12.94 -6.52
CA SER A 153 17.56 14.16 -6.07
C SER A 153 17.11 15.39 -6.86
N ARG A 154 17.04 15.28 -8.19
CA ARG A 154 16.53 16.36 -9.07
C ARG A 154 15.08 16.70 -8.77
N PHE A 155 14.25 15.69 -8.53
CA PHE A 155 12.85 15.91 -8.19
C PHE A 155 12.70 16.66 -6.86
N LEU A 156 13.49 16.31 -5.85
CA LEU A 156 13.52 17.00 -4.57
C LEU A 156 14.03 18.45 -4.71
N ASP A 157 15.05 18.70 -5.54
CA ASP A 157 15.51 20.07 -5.84
C ASP A 157 14.39 20.93 -6.43
N LEU A 158 13.64 20.39 -7.41
CA LEU A 158 12.51 21.09 -8.03
C LEU A 158 11.40 21.40 -7.02
N LEU A 159 11.08 20.47 -6.12
CA LEU A 159 10.10 20.69 -5.07
C LEU A 159 10.55 21.78 -4.10
N GLN A 160 11.83 21.78 -3.69
CA GLN A 160 12.39 22.81 -2.82
C GLN A 160 12.36 24.20 -3.48
N LEU A 161 12.77 24.30 -4.75
CA LEU A 161 12.69 25.54 -5.53
C LEU A 161 11.25 26.07 -5.64
N SER A 162 10.27 25.19 -5.85
CA SER A 162 8.86 25.58 -5.93
C SER A 162 8.32 26.19 -4.64
N GLN A 163 8.86 25.80 -3.48
CA GLN A 163 8.46 26.32 -2.18
C GLN A 163 9.15 27.65 -1.85
N SER A 164 10.43 27.79 -2.20
CA SER A 164 11.17 29.05 -2.03
C SER A 164 10.56 30.19 -2.87
N GLY A 165 9.99 29.88 -4.03
CA GLY A 165 9.34 30.87 -4.91
C GLY A 165 7.94 31.34 -4.49
N ARG A 166 7.29 30.67 -3.52
CA ARG A 166 5.95 31.05 -3.03
C ARG A 166 5.96 32.08 -1.88
N GLY A 167 7.15 32.54 -1.47
CA GLY A 167 7.35 33.49 -0.36
C GLY A 167 7.69 34.92 -0.79
N LEU A 168 7.58 35.26 -2.08
CA LEU A 168 7.73 36.61 -2.63
C LEU A 168 6.41 37.07 -3.25
#